data_AF-A0A958N4K5-F1
#
_entry.id   AF-A0A958N4K5-F1
#
_cell.length_a   1.000
_cell.length_b   1.000
_cell.length_c   1.000
_cell.angle_alpha   90.00
_cell.angle_beta   90.00
_cell.angle_gamma   90.00
#
_symmetry.space_group_name_H-M   'P 1'
#
loop_
_entity.id
_entity.type
_entity.pdbx_description
1 polymer ?
#
loop_
_entity_poly.entity_id
_entity_poly.type
_entity_poly.pdbx_seq_one_letter_code
_entity_poly.pdbx_strand_id
1 'polypeptide(L)'
;MIIKLFFTHSKLIELKPILLFLILSFLSIGCKLNDNSLQGEYGSNLPPETDDLPPLLDPPVLQSLDSQVVSDTEIKLTWNSTGSGNFIIAYQIGSTPPSDCESGTIISNVSSSPYTVSGLNNNNTYSFKVCGTNGKIFSTGRIASAKTMTYCGYRKDRVPYANSGDSGIDGSTENKAFTICTSVQLTTISSNLDKYFKLVSDIDLSDVSTPPHVTGSFTGTFDGQGHLIKYFTGTSLFNQLGTGGVIKNIGMVGASSSTSRGLLAEVV
;
A
#
# COMPACT_ATOMS: atom_id res chain seq x y z
N MET A 1 -21.52 -45.15 -23.89
CA MET A 1 -21.98 -44.66 -22.57
C MET A 1 -21.04 -43.53 -22.16
N ILE A 2 -21.47 -42.29 -22.40
CA ILE A 2 -20.69 -41.08 -22.13
C ILE A 2 -21.05 -40.63 -20.71
N ILE A 3 -20.09 -40.64 -19.80
CA ILE A 3 -20.23 -40.00 -18.49
C ILE A 3 -19.66 -38.59 -18.61
N LYS A 4 -20.56 -37.61 -18.63
CA LYS A 4 -20.26 -36.19 -18.40
C LYS A 4 -20.05 -35.99 -16.91
N LEU A 5 -18.91 -35.44 -16.51
CA LEU A 5 -18.73 -34.80 -15.20
C LEU A 5 -18.43 -33.33 -15.44
N PHE A 6 -19.36 -32.49 -15.02
CA PHE A 6 -19.22 -31.03 -14.92
C PHE A 6 -18.60 -30.69 -13.57
N PHE A 7 -17.55 -29.87 -13.56
CA PHE A 7 -17.25 -29.00 -12.41
C PHE A 7 -17.00 -27.58 -12.89
N THR A 8 -17.57 -26.66 -12.12
CA THR A 8 -17.81 -25.25 -12.40
C THR A 8 -16.65 -24.35 -11.95
N HIS A 9 -16.25 -23.43 -12.84
CA HIS A 9 -15.65 -22.10 -12.65
C HIS A 9 -14.83 -21.85 -11.36
N SER A 10 -13.51 -21.72 -11.54
CA SER A 10 -12.65 -20.94 -10.64
C SER A 10 -11.62 -20.16 -11.46
N LYS A 11 -11.45 -18.89 -11.05
CA LYS A 11 -10.62 -17.83 -11.64
C LYS A 11 -9.23 -18.30 -12.05
N LEU A 12 -8.82 -17.89 -13.25
CA LEU A 12 -7.44 -17.88 -13.73
C LEU A 12 -6.63 -16.81 -12.97
N ILE A 13 -5.58 -17.25 -12.27
CA ILE A 13 -4.42 -16.44 -11.90
C ILE A 13 -3.21 -17.19 -12.44
N GLU A 14 -2.38 -16.51 -13.22
CA GLU A 14 -1.20 -17.06 -13.86
C GLU A 14 -0.15 -17.53 -12.84
N LEU A 15 0.29 -18.79 -12.99
CA LEU A 15 1.53 -19.32 -12.41
C LEU A 15 2.47 -19.68 -13.56
N LYS A 16 3.61 -19.01 -13.62
CA LYS A 16 4.68 -19.24 -14.61
C LYS A 16 5.40 -20.56 -14.27
N PRO A 17 5.54 -21.52 -15.22
CA PRO A 17 6.08 -22.84 -14.91
C PRO A 17 7.62 -22.88 -14.95
N ILE A 18 8.17 -23.62 -13.99
CA ILE A 18 9.56 -24.05 -13.89
C ILE A 18 9.73 -25.37 -14.67
N LEU A 19 10.87 -25.47 -15.38
CA LEU A 19 11.57 -26.67 -15.87
C LEU A 19 10.99 -27.43 -17.09
N LEU A 20 11.73 -27.37 -18.21
CA LEU A 20 11.76 -28.45 -19.20
C LEU A 20 13.20 -28.62 -19.71
N PHE A 21 13.84 -29.70 -19.26
CA PHE A 21 15.08 -30.24 -19.83
C PHE A 21 14.77 -30.83 -21.22
N LEU A 22 15.59 -30.50 -22.23
CA LEU A 22 15.59 -31.27 -23.48
C LEU A 22 17.03 -31.51 -23.95
N ILE A 23 17.35 -32.81 -23.99
CA ILE A 23 18.57 -33.44 -24.48
C ILE A 23 18.57 -33.35 -26.01
N LEU A 24 19.72 -33.02 -26.61
CA LEU A 24 19.99 -33.35 -28.02
C LEU A 24 21.38 -33.98 -28.16
N SER A 25 21.36 -35.27 -28.48
CA SER A 25 22.48 -36.12 -28.85
C SER A 25 22.76 -36.04 -30.36
N PHE A 26 24.06 -35.97 -30.68
CA PHE A 26 24.83 -36.26 -31.90
C PHE A 26 24.13 -36.76 -33.19
N LEU A 27 24.52 -36.19 -34.36
CA LEU A 27 25.27 -36.92 -35.41
C LEU A 27 25.79 -36.03 -36.57
N SER A 28 27.11 -36.16 -36.81
CA SER A 28 27.85 -36.23 -38.10
C SER A 28 27.58 -35.24 -39.26
N ILE A 29 28.62 -34.47 -39.62
CA ILE A 29 29.33 -34.32 -40.93
C ILE A 29 30.58 -33.47 -40.60
N GLY A 30 31.80 -33.66 -41.07
CA GLY A 30 32.38 -34.58 -42.04
C GLY A 30 33.90 -34.53 -41.89
N CYS A 31 34.55 -35.63 -42.25
CA CYS A 31 35.98 -35.87 -42.10
C CYS A 31 36.83 -35.02 -43.05
N LYS A 32 37.97 -34.51 -42.57
CA LYS A 32 39.25 -34.50 -43.32
C LYS A 32 40.40 -34.56 -42.32
N LEU A 33 41.02 -35.74 -42.24
CA LEU A 33 42.33 -35.94 -41.64
C LEU A 33 43.38 -35.32 -42.57
N ASN A 34 44.16 -34.38 -42.04
CA ASN A 34 45.50 -34.14 -42.53
C ASN A 34 46.46 -34.51 -41.41
N ASP A 35 47.14 -35.64 -41.60
CA ASP A 35 48.34 -36.02 -40.88
C ASP A 35 49.45 -35.01 -41.23
N ASN A 36 49.99 -34.31 -40.22
CA ASN A 36 51.40 -33.98 -40.16
C ASN A 36 51.76 -33.34 -38.83
N SER A 37 52.54 -34.10 -38.05
CA SER A 37 53.57 -33.68 -37.10
C SER A 37 53.24 -32.54 -36.15
N LEU A 38 53.15 -32.84 -34.86
CA LEU A 38 54.07 -32.34 -33.83
C LEU A 38 53.87 -33.18 -32.57
N GLN A 39 54.93 -33.86 -32.12
CA GLN A 39 54.98 -34.50 -30.81
C GLN A 39 54.80 -33.42 -29.74
N GLY A 40 53.73 -33.53 -28.96
CA GLY A 40 53.51 -32.77 -27.74
C GLY A 40 53.04 -33.73 -26.66
N GLU A 41 53.87 -33.93 -25.64
CA GLU A 41 53.51 -34.58 -24.38
C GLU A 41 52.19 -34.00 -23.87
N TYR A 42 51.11 -34.78 -23.93
CA TYR A 42 49.88 -34.47 -23.18
C TYR A 42 50.09 -34.95 -21.74
N GLY A 43 50.94 -34.22 -21.02
CA GLY A 43 50.95 -34.28 -19.56
C GLY A 43 49.57 -33.87 -19.06
N SER A 44 48.97 -34.72 -18.23
CA SER A 44 47.70 -34.47 -17.56
C SER A 44 47.84 -33.34 -16.54
N ASN A 45 47.93 -32.10 -17.02
CA ASN A 45 47.80 -30.91 -16.19
C ASN A 45 46.37 -30.37 -16.33
N LEU A 46 45.41 -31.12 -15.79
CA LEU A 46 44.19 -30.46 -15.32
C LEU A 46 44.63 -29.59 -14.14
N PRO A 47 44.39 -28.27 -14.16
CA PRO A 47 44.62 -27.45 -12.98
C PRO A 47 43.81 -28.05 -11.82
N PRO A 48 44.35 -28.11 -10.60
CA PRO A 48 43.57 -28.54 -9.45
C PRO A 48 42.35 -27.63 -9.37
N GLU A 49 41.16 -28.23 -9.32
CA GLU A 49 39.92 -27.52 -9.04
C GLU A 49 40.04 -26.99 -7.61
N THR A 50 40.55 -25.77 -7.46
CA THR A 50 40.58 -25.07 -6.18
C THR A 50 39.16 -24.62 -5.90
N ASP A 51 38.44 -25.44 -5.13
CA ASP A 51 37.17 -25.10 -4.48
C ASP A 51 37.37 -24.06 -3.35
N ASP A 52 38.25 -23.08 -3.56
CA ASP A 52 38.47 -21.95 -2.66
C ASP A 52 37.62 -20.77 -3.15
N LEU A 53 36.30 -20.89 -2.98
CA LEU A 53 35.43 -19.72 -2.98
C LEU A 53 35.97 -18.73 -1.92
N PRO A 54 36.13 -17.44 -2.25
CA PRO A 54 36.62 -16.46 -1.28
C PRO A 54 35.72 -16.49 -0.02
N PRO A 55 36.30 -16.30 1.19
CA PRO A 55 35.52 -16.29 2.43
C PRO A 55 34.34 -15.36 2.30
N LEU A 56 33.14 -15.87 2.58
CA LEU A 56 31.93 -15.08 2.52
C LEU A 56 32.05 -13.91 3.50
N LEU A 57 31.91 -12.68 3.01
CA LEU A 57 31.94 -11.49 3.87
C LEU A 57 30.78 -11.53 4.88
N ASP A 58 31.05 -11.28 6.16
CA ASP A 58 30.00 -11.22 7.19
C ASP A 58 28.93 -10.17 6.85
N PRO A 59 27.64 -10.45 7.16
CA PRO A 59 26.57 -9.50 6.89
C PRO A 59 26.74 -8.21 7.72
N PRO A 60 26.27 -7.05 7.21
CA PRO A 60 26.34 -5.81 7.98
C PRO A 60 25.56 -5.94 9.29
N VAL A 61 26.17 -5.51 10.39
CA VAL A 61 25.53 -5.53 11.70
C VAL A 61 24.94 -4.16 11.99
N LEU A 62 23.63 -4.10 12.28
CA LEU A 62 22.97 -2.85 12.64
C LEU A 62 23.44 -2.39 14.03
N GLN A 63 23.75 -1.10 14.15
CA GLN A 63 24.13 -0.43 15.40
C GLN A 63 22.95 0.32 16.03
N SER A 64 22.04 0.82 15.21
CA SER A 64 20.81 1.50 15.62
C SER A 64 19.68 1.15 14.67
N LEU A 65 18.45 1.33 15.11
CA LEU A 65 17.27 1.36 14.26
C LEU A 65 16.27 2.30 14.90
N ASP A 66 15.85 3.31 14.16
CA ASP A 66 14.79 4.23 14.51
C ASP A 66 13.64 4.11 13.53
N SER A 67 12.41 4.33 14.01
CA SER A 67 11.20 4.34 13.20
C SER A 67 10.42 5.62 13.42
N GLN A 68 10.16 6.34 12.33
CA GLN A 68 9.42 7.59 12.31
C GLN A 68 8.14 7.43 11.48
N VAL A 69 6.98 7.76 12.06
CA VAL A 69 5.74 7.82 11.28
C VAL A 69 5.79 8.98 10.28
N VAL A 70 5.40 8.73 9.02
CA VAL A 70 5.42 9.73 7.94
C VAL A 70 4.02 10.14 7.53
N SER A 71 3.14 9.16 7.34
CA SER A 71 1.76 9.37 6.91
C SER A 71 0.80 8.39 7.60
N ASP A 72 -0.46 8.39 7.18
CA ASP A 72 -1.43 7.36 7.54
C ASP A 72 -1.11 6.00 6.91
N THR A 73 -0.15 5.89 6.00
CA THR A 73 0.20 4.63 5.32
C THR A 73 1.70 4.35 5.21
N GLU A 74 2.54 5.16 5.86
CA GLU A 74 3.99 5.09 5.72
C GLU A 74 4.74 5.27 7.03
N ILE A 75 5.77 4.44 7.22
CA ILE A 75 6.74 4.52 8.30
C ILE A 75 8.14 4.52 7.70
N LYS A 76 8.95 5.51 8.06
CA LYS A 76 10.35 5.61 7.67
C LYS A 76 11.23 4.95 8.72
N LEU A 77 12.07 4.03 8.29
CA LEU A 77 13.08 3.35 9.08
C LEU A 77 14.44 3.97 8.78
N THR A 78 15.21 4.26 9.83
CA THR A 78 16.57 4.80 9.71
C THR A 78 17.50 3.97 10.59
N TRP A 79 18.58 3.44 10.02
CA TRP A 79 19.60 2.68 10.75
C TRP A 79 21.02 3.06 10.34
N ASN A 80 21.96 2.74 11.24
CA ASN A 80 23.40 2.74 11.01
C ASN A 80 23.93 1.30 11.10
N SER A 81 24.97 0.95 10.34
CA SER A 81 25.60 -0.38 10.34
C SER A 81 27.14 -0.31 10.40
N THR A 82 27.79 -1.42 10.75
CA THR A 82 29.27 -1.53 10.83
C THR A 82 29.95 -1.82 9.49
N GLY A 83 29.19 -2.04 8.42
CA GLY A 83 29.70 -2.36 7.08
C GLY A 83 28.68 -2.07 5.98
N SER A 84 29.11 -2.26 4.72
CA SER A 84 28.26 -2.16 3.53
C SER A 84 27.61 -3.51 3.19
N GLY A 85 26.44 -3.48 2.57
CA GLY A 85 25.72 -4.67 2.19
C GLY A 85 24.23 -4.39 2.05
N ASN A 86 23.46 -5.46 1.86
CA ASN A 86 22.01 -5.38 1.77
C ASN A 86 21.37 -5.62 3.12
N PHE A 87 20.12 -5.20 3.23
CA PHE A 87 19.28 -5.37 4.40
C PHE A 87 17.98 -6.06 4.03
N ILE A 88 17.44 -6.79 5.00
CA ILE A 88 16.10 -7.35 4.98
C ILE A 88 15.29 -6.61 6.04
N ILE A 89 14.09 -6.15 5.67
CA ILE A 89 13.10 -5.62 6.60
C ILE A 89 12.00 -6.66 6.71
N ALA A 90 11.86 -7.27 7.89
CA ALA A 90 10.71 -8.08 8.26
C ALA A 90 9.77 -7.25 9.12
N TYR A 91 8.46 -7.34 8.89
CA TYR A 91 7.50 -6.61 9.70
C TYR A 91 6.14 -7.31 9.80
N GLN A 92 5.39 -6.96 10.85
CA GLN A 92 4.02 -7.42 11.06
C GLN A 92 3.21 -6.40 11.84
N ILE A 93 1.87 -6.52 11.78
CA ILE A 93 0.96 -5.71 12.60
C ILE A 93 1.00 -6.23 14.04
N GLY A 94 0.99 -5.30 14.99
CA GLY A 94 1.02 -5.56 16.43
C GLY A 94 2.30 -5.07 17.09
N SER A 95 2.36 -5.23 18.41
CA SER A 95 3.49 -4.77 19.24
C SER A 95 4.62 -5.78 19.35
N THR A 96 4.46 -6.97 18.78
CA THR A 96 5.49 -8.02 18.79
C THR A 96 6.23 -7.99 17.46
N PRO A 97 7.54 -7.73 17.43
CA PRO A 97 8.32 -7.80 16.19
C PRO A 97 8.46 -9.25 15.70
N PRO A 98 8.71 -9.46 14.40
CA PRO A 98 9.10 -10.76 13.86
C PRO A 98 10.31 -11.34 14.62
N SER A 99 10.35 -12.66 14.80
CA SER A 99 11.42 -13.36 15.53
C SER A 99 12.78 -13.26 14.83
N ASP A 100 12.75 -13.15 13.52
CA ASP A 100 13.86 -13.18 12.58
C ASP A 100 13.52 -12.32 11.35
N CYS A 101 14.41 -12.30 10.37
CA CYS A 101 14.18 -11.58 9.12
C CYS A 101 13.59 -12.47 8.02
N GLU A 102 12.92 -13.55 8.39
CA GLU A 102 12.29 -14.52 7.47
C GLU A 102 10.80 -14.72 7.79
N SER A 103 10.30 -14.15 8.89
CA SER A 103 8.93 -14.22 9.36
C SER A 103 8.17 -12.90 9.14
N GLY A 104 6.85 -13.01 8.96
CA GLY A 104 5.99 -11.86 8.66
C GLY A 104 6.09 -11.42 7.19
N THR A 105 5.89 -10.14 6.93
CA THR A 105 6.06 -9.56 5.59
C THR A 105 7.52 -9.16 5.39
N ILE A 106 8.10 -9.59 4.27
CA ILE A 106 9.52 -9.41 3.98
C ILE A 106 9.72 -8.41 2.83
N ILE A 107 10.62 -7.45 3.05
CA ILE A 107 11.17 -6.59 2.02
C ILE A 107 12.65 -6.92 1.89
N SER A 108 13.01 -7.53 0.75
CA SER A 108 14.37 -7.93 0.43
C SER A 108 15.12 -6.86 -0.38
N ASN A 109 16.45 -7.01 -0.48
CA ASN A 109 17.33 -6.19 -1.33
C ASN A 109 17.29 -4.69 -1.00
N VAL A 110 17.13 -4.35 0.28
CA VAL A 110 17.19 -2.96 0.73
C VAL A 110 18.66 -2.56 0.81
N SER A 111 19.11 -1.67 -0.08
CA SER A 111 20.53 -1.35 -0.24
C SER A 111 20.98 -0.09 0.50
N SER A 112 20.05 0.66 1.09
CA SER A 112 20.36 1.92 1.78
C SER A 112 19.41 2.23 2.93
N SER A 113 19.88 3.12 3.80
CA SER A 113 19.16 3.76 4.90
C SER A 113 19.14 5.27 4.64
N PRO A 114 18.03 5.99 4.84
CA PRO A 114 16.73 5.51 5.35
C PRO A 114 15.90 4.76 4.30
N TYR A 115 14.91 3.99 4.76
CA TYR A 115 13.93 3.32 3.91
C TYR A 115 12.50 3.59 4.39
N THR A 116 11.61 3.98 3.48
CA THR A 116 10.19 4.19 3.79
C THR A 116 9.38 2.96 3.42
N VAL A 117 8.82 2.30 4.42
CA VAL A 117 7.82 1.23 4.22
C VAL A 117 6.49 1.91 3.95
N SER A 118 5.94 1.70 2.75
CA SER A 118 4.68 2.28 2.28
C SER A 118 3.57 1.24 2.11
N GLY A 119 2.35 1.70 1.84
CA GLY A 119 1.19 0.81 1.66
C GLY A 119 0.71 0.14 2.94
N LEU A 120 1.05 0.71 4.09
CA LEU A 120 0.61 0.23 5.40
C LEU A 120 -0.85 0.62 5.67
N ASN A 121 -1.53 -0.17 6.49
CA ASN A 121 -2.88 0.14 6.92
C ASN A 121 -2.85 1.25 7.98
N ASN A 122 -3.72 2.24 7.84
CA ASN A 122 -3.82 3.35 8.78
C ASN A 122 -4.18 2.90 10.20
N ASN A 123 -3.81 3.72 11.20
CA ASN A 123 -4.05 3.49 12.62
C ASN A 123 -3.59 2.10 13.16
N ASN A 124 -2.63 1.44 12.52
CA ASN A 124 -2.08 0.17 12.97
C ASN A 124 -0.66 0.34 13.52
N THR A 125 -0.36 -0.34 14.62
CA THR A 125 1.02 -0.46 15.11
C THR A 125 1.72 -1.52 14.28
N TYR A 126 2.89 -1.18 13.76
CA TYR A 126 3.78 -2.08 13.06
C TYR A 126 5.06 -2.27 13.86
N SER A 127 5.47 -3.52 14.00
CA SER A 127 6.76 -3.88 14.58
C SER A 127 7.67 -4.41 13.47
N PHE A 128 8.88 -3.86 13.42
CA PHE A 128 9.88 -4.13 12.40
C PHE A 128 11.07 -4.84 13.02
N LYS A 129 11.68 -5.74 12.25
CA LYS A 129 13.02 -6.26 12.47
C LYS A 129 13.84 -6.05 11.20
N VAL A 130 14.98 -5.38 11.33
CA VAL A 130 15.90 -5.12 10.21
C VAL A 130 17.19 -5.88 10.46
N CYS A 131 17.58 -6.73 9.51
CA CYS A 131 18.82 -7.51 9.54
C CYS A 131 19.68 -7.14 8.34
N GLY A 132 21.00 -7.15 8.53
CA GLY A 132 21.91 -7.16 7.39
C GLY A 132 22.01 -8.55 6.79
N THR A 133 22.31 -8.62 5.49
CA THR A 133 22.52 -9.86 4.77
C THR A 133 23.71 -9.77 3.80
N ASN A 134 24.39 -10.88 3.61
CA ASN A 134 25.38 -11.10 2.55
C ASN A 134 24.84 -12.02 1.43
N GLY A 135 23.53 -12.28 1.42
CA GLY A 135 22.86 -13.17 0.47
C GLY A 135 22.79 -14.64 0.91
N LYS A 136 23.45 -15.05 1.99
CA LYS A 136 23.35 -16.42 2.55
C LYS A 136 22.95 -16.45 4.03
N ILE A 137 23.45 -15.52 4.83
CA ILE A 137 23.17 -15.43 6.26
C ILE A 137 22.67 -14.04 6.66
N PHE A 138 21.98 -13.98 7.80
CA PHE A 138 21.47 -12.75 8.40
C PHE A 138 22.22 -12.42 9.69
N SER A 139 22.46 -11.12 9.92
CA SER A 139 22.84 -10.65 11.26
C SER A 139 21.64 -10.73 12.21
N THR A 140 21.88 -10.67 13.53
CA THR A 140 20.83 -10.73 14.56
C THR A 140 19.71 -9.70 14.37
N GLY A 141 20.05 -8.58 13.72
CA GLY A 141 19.14 -7.48 13.42
C GLY A 141 18.77 -6.62 14.63
N ARG A 142 18.00 -5.57 14.38
CA ARG A 142 17.42 -4.68 15.39
C ARG A 142 15.94 -4.50 15.16
N ILE A 143 15.23 -4.17 16.22
CA ILE A 143 13.78 -3.99 16.20
C ILE A 143 13.41 -2.53 16.46
N ALA A 144 12.31 -2.10 15.84
CA ALA A 144 11.67 -0.82 16.09
C ALA A 144 10.16 -0.97 15.87
N SER A 145 9.38 0.00 16.34
CA SER A 145 7.93 -0.03 16.16
C SER A 145 7.38 1.37 16.06
N ALA A 146 6.43 1.55 15.16
CA ALA A 146 5.70 2.80 15.04
C ALA A 146 4.24 2.51 14.66
N LYS A 147 3.37 3.45 15.00
CA LYS A 147 1.95 3.39 14.64
C LYS A 147 1.67 4.41 13.55
N THR A 148 1.14 3.95 12.42
CA THR A 148 0.67 4.85 11.35
C THR A 148 -0.41 5.78 11.88
N MET A 149 -0.52 6.99 11.33
CA MET A 149 -1.58 7.92 11.71
C MET A 149 -2.97 7.40 11.33
N THR A 150 -4.02 7.97 11.93
CA THR A 150 -5.39 7.74 11.44
C THR A 150 -5.56 8.45 10.10
N TYR A 151 -6.44 7.92 9.25
CA TYR A 151 -6.72 8.48 7.92
C TYR A 151 -7.04 9.99 8.00
N CYS A 152 -8.08 10.36 8.77
CA CYS A 152 -8.46 11.77 8.93
C CYS A 152 -7.49 12.57 9.80
N GLY A 153 -6.73 11.92 10.71
CA GLY A 153 -5.71 12.62 11.48
C GLY A 153 -4.60 13.20 10.60
N TYR A 154 -4.23 12.48 9.55
CA TYR A 154 -3.23 12.95 8.57
C TYR A 154 -3.83 13.80 7.44
N ARG A 155 -5.04 13.47 6.98
CA ARG A 155 -5.60 14.04 5.74
C ARG A 155 -6.58 15.21 5.94
N LYS A 156 -6.79 15.66 7.18
CA LYS A 156 -7.69 16.79 7.50
C LYS A 156 -7.34 18.10 6.80
N ASP A 157 -6.05 18.32 6.53
CA ASP A 157 -5.54 19.58 5.96
C ASP A 157 -5.43 19.51 4.42
N ARG A 158 -5.72 18.35 3.81
CA ARG A 158 -5.78 18.20 2.35
C ARG A 158 -7.06 18.83 1.81
N VAL A 159 -6.92 19.57 0.72
CA VAL A 159 -8.03 20.19 -0.02
C VAL A 159 -7.86 19.90 -1.53
N PRO A 160 -8.95 19.77 -2.31
CA PRO A 160 -10.35 19.92 -1.89
C PRO A 160 -10.89 18.79 -1.00
N TYR A 161 -10.38 17.56 -1.13
CA TYR A 161 -10.86 16.38 -0.39
C TYR A 161 -9.72 15.61 0.26
N ALA A 162 -10.02 14.72 1.22
CA ALA A 162 -9.00 14.03 2.01
C ALA A 162 -8.09 13.11 1.17
N ASN A 163 -8.60 12.51 0.10
CA ASN A 163 -7.86 11.72 -0.89
C ASN A 163 -7.60 12.48 -2.20
N SER A 164 -7.64 13.81 -2.21
CA SER A 164 -7.21 14.56 -3.38
C SER A 164 -5.73 14.26 -3.69
N GLY A 165 -5.46 13.91 -4.94
CA GLY A 165 -4.11 13.54 -5.41
C GLY A 165 -3.75 12.06 -5.25
N ASP A 166 -4.58 11.27 -4.55
CA ASP A 166 -4.39 9.82 -4.51
C ASP A 166 -4.67 9.22 -5.90
N SER A 167 -3.86 8.22 -6.28
CA SER A 167 -3.94 7.60 -7.60
C SER A 167 -5.31 6.95 -7.84
N GLY A 168 -5.92 7.24 -8.99
CA GLY A 168 -7.18 6.65 -9.40
C GLY A 168 -8.44 7.25 -8.75
N ILE A 169 -8.31 8.27 -7.91
CA ILE A 169 -9.44 8.99 -7.30
C ILE A 169 -9.88 10.15 -8.19
N ASP A 170 -11.11 10.07 -8.68
CA ASP A 170 -11.71 11.08 -9.57
C ASP A 170 -13.20 11.36 -9.27
N GLY A 171 -13.78 10.70 -8.26
CA GLY A 171 -15.18 10.84 -7.88
C GLY A 171 -16.18 10.27 -8.89
N SER A 172 -15.75 9.56 -9.94
CA SER A 172 -16.64 9.08 -11.02
C SER A 172 -17.50 7.86 -10.63
N THR A 173 -17.09 7.12 -9.61
CA THR A 173 -17.78 5.91 -9.13
C THR A 173 -17.64 5.77 -7.62
N GLU A 174 -18.41 4.89 -7.01
CA GLU A 174 -18.35 4.61 -5.57
C GLU A 174 -16.95 4.14 -5.09
N ASN A 175 -16.20 3.42 -5.92
CA ASN A 175 -14.84 2.96 -5.60
C ASN A 175 -13.77 4.03 -5.81
N LYS A 176 -14.10 5.09 -6.54
CA LYS A 176 -13.23 6.24 -6.80
C LYS A 176 -13.71 7.51 -6.09
N ALA A 177 -14.62 7.37 -5.12
CA ALA A 177 -15.25 8.47 -4.42
C ALA A 177 -14.23 9.37 -3.72
N PHE A 178 -14.53 10.66 -3.67
CA PHE A 178 -13.81 11.58 -2.80
C PHE A 178 -14.19 11.32 -1.34
N THR A 179 -13.22 11.40 -0.44
CA THR A 179 -13.43 11.17 0.99
C THR A 179 -13.40 12.48 1.76
N ILE A 180 -14.23 12.56 2.78
CA ILE A 180 -14.45 13.77 3.58
C ILE A 180 -14.16 13.46 5.06
N CYS A 181 -13.28 14.25 5.64
CA CYS A 181 -12.84 14.22 7.04
C CYS A 181 -13.20 15.49 7.82
N THR A 182 -13.45 16.61 7.14
CA THR A 182 -13.63 17.92 7.80
C THR A 182 -14.80 18.72 7.23
N SER A 183 -15.24 19.72 8.00
CA SER A 183 -16.24 20.71 7.58
C SER A 183 -15.79 21.53 6.37
N VAL A 184 -14.49 21.84 6.28
CA VAL A 184 -13.93 22.55 5.12
C VAL A 184 -14.05 21.71 3.87
N GLN A 185 -13.75 20.41 3.93
CA GLN A 185 -13.90 19.51 2.78
C GLN A 185 -15.38 19.37 2.36
N LEU A 186 -16.33 19.41 3.29
CA LEU A 186 -17.77 19.42 2.95
C LEU A 186 -18.14 20.60 2.04
N THR A 187 -17.63 21.81 2.28
CA THR A 187 -18.01 22.99 1.46
C THR A 187 -17.50 22.89 0.01
N THR A 188 -16.39 22.17 -0.20
CA THR A 188 -15.77 22.00 -1.53
C THR A 188 -16.58 21.10 -2.47
N ILE A 189 -17.56 20.34 -1.96
CA ILE A 189 -18.47 19.51 -2.77
C ILE A 189 -19.21 20.35 -3.82
N SER A 190 -19.45 21.63 -3.52
CA SER A 190 -20.10 22.58 -4.43
C SER A 190 -19.40 22.70 -5.79
N SER A 191 -18.12 22.33 -5.89
CA SER A 191 -17.35 22.34 -7.13
C SER A 191 -17.50 21.07 -7.98
N ASN A 192 -18.12 19.99 -7.45
CA ASN A 192 -18.19 18.68 -8.08
C ASN A 192 -19.52 17.96 -7.76
N LEU A 193 -20.64 18.64 -8.02
CA LEU A 193 -21.99 18.24 -7.58
C LEU A 193 -22.51 16.92 -8.17
N ASP A 194 -21.86 16.39 -9.21
CA ASP A 194 -22.22 15.16 -9.92
C ASP A 194 -21.38 13.94 -9.47
N LYS A 195 -20.48 14.11 -8.49
CA LYS A 195 -19.51 13.08 -8.08
C LYS A 195 -19.96 12.24 -6.88
N TYR A 196 -19.19 11.20 -6.62
CA TYR A 196 -19.34 10.32 -5.47
C TYR A 196 -18.47 10.80 -4.31
N PHE A 197 -19.06 10.90 -3.13
CA PHE A 197 -18.46 11.36 -1.89
C PHE A 197 -18.75 10.39 -0.75
N LYS A 198 -17.78 10.22 0.15
CA LYS A 198 -17.90 9.36 1.34
C LYS A 198 -17.44 10.09 2.59
N LEU A 199 -18.26 10.10 3.64
CA LEU A 199 -17.75 10.35 4.99
C LEU A 199 -16.92 9.14 5.43
N VAL A 200 -15.78 9.41 6.06
CA VAL A 200 -14.87 8.37 6.59
C VAL A 200 -14.59 8.55 8.08
N SER A 201 -15.19 9.57 8.68
CA SER A 201 -15.26 9.79 10.12
C SER A 201 -16.51 10.62 10.44
N ASP A 202 -16.91 10.62 11.71
CA ASP A 202 -17.83 11.63 12.20
C ASP A 202 -17.22 13.03 11.99
N ILE A 203 -18.08 14.02 11.76
CA ILE A 203 -17.69 15.42 11.66
C ILE A 203 -18.40 16.17 12.78
N ASP A 204 -17.63 16.70 13.71
CA ASP A 204 -18.11 17.59 14.76
C ASP A 204 -18.07 19.05 14.28
N LEU A 205 -19.20 19.74 14.37
CA LEU A 205 -19.37 21.12 13.94
C LEU A 205 -19.59 22.09 15.11
N SER A 206 -19.42 21.65 16.37
CA SER A 206 -19.67 22.51 17.55
C SER A 206 -18.86 23.81 17.52
N ASP A 207 -17.66 23.76 16.96
CA ASP A 207 -16.69 24.86 16.93
C ASP A 207 -16.64 25.57 15.56
N VAL A 208 -17.59 25.27 14.67
CA VAL A 208 -17.63 25.82 13.30
C VAL A 208 -18.57 27.02 13.24
N SER A 209 -18.00 28.22 13.10
CA SER A 209 -18.75 29.49 13.09
C SER A 209 -19.61 29.70 11.83
N THR A 210 -19.14 29.18 10.69
CA THR A 210 -19.87 29.16 9.41
C THR A 210 -20.18 27.72 9.04
N PRO A 211 -21.38 27.19 9.37
CA PRO A 211 -21.74 25.82 9.06
C PRO A 211 -21.59 25.51 7.56
N PRO A 212 -21.13 24.29 7.20
CA PRO A 212 -20.93 23.93 5.80
C PRO A 212 -22.26 23.94 5.04
N HIS A 213 -22.25 24.54 3.84
CA HIS A 213 -23.42 24.58 2.97
C HIS A 213 -22.99 24.28 1.53
N VAL A 214 -23.40 23.14 1.00
CA VAL A 214 -23.14 22.72 -0.39
C VAL A 214 -24.13 23.46 -1.29
N THR A 215 -23.62 24.37 -2.10
CA THR A 215 -24.46 25.20 -2.99
C THR A 215 -24.75 24.51 -4.32
N GLY A 216 -25.83 24.93 -4.98
CA GLY A 216 -26.25 24.34 -6.26
C GLY A 216 -27.18 23.13 -6.11
N SER A 217 -27.32 22.38 -7.20
CA SER A 217 -28.17 21.19 -7.29
C SER A 217 -27.30 19.93 -7.28
N PHE A 218 -27.33 19.18 -6.17
CA PHE A 218 -26.52 17.98 -6.01
C PHE A 218 -27.16 16.80 -6.74
N THR A 219 -26.48 16.27 -7.76
CA THR A 219 -26.95 15.13 -8.57
C THR A 219 -26.07 13.89 -8.39
N GLY A 220 -24.99 14.00 -7.63
CA GLY A 220 -24.06 12.93 -7.31
C GLY A 220 -24.54 12.02 -6.17
N THR A 221 -23.61 11.30 -5.55
CA THR A 221 -23.89 10.45 -4.38
C THR A 221 -23.05 10.89 -3.19
N PHE A 222 -23.69 11.18 -2.07
CA PHE A 222 -23.05 11.40 -0.78
C PHE A 222 -23.41 10.24 0.15
N ASP A 223 -22.44 9.41 0.48
CA ASP A 223 -22.59 8.27 1.38
C ASP A 223 -21.96 8.59 2.74
N GLY A 224 -22.78 8.70 3.77
CA GLY A 224 -22.31 8.91 5.14
C GLY A 224 -21.61 7.68 5.72
N GLN A 225 -21.73 6.50 5.12
CA GLN A 225 -21.17 5.22 5.60
C GLN A 225 -21.49 4.90 7.08
N GLY A 226 -22.59 5.44 7.61
CA GLY A 226 -22.99 5.31 9.02
C GLY A 226 -22.39 6.36 9.96
N HIS A 227 -21.56 7.27 9.45
CA HIS A 227 -21.00 8.38 10.22
C HIS A 227 -22.00 9.50 10.50
N LEU A 228 -21.67 10.28 11.53
CA LEU A 228 -22.49 11.37 12.02
C LEU A 228 -21.93 12.73 11.61
N ILE A 229 -22.83 13.65 11.24
CA ILE A 229 -22.57 15.08 11.29
C ILE A 229 -23.21 15.63 12.56
N LYS A 230 -22.39 16.15 13.47
CA LYS A 230 -22.82 16.57 14.81
C LYS A 230 -22.92 18.09 14.88
N TYR A 231 -23.94 18.58 15.60
CA TYR A 231 -24.14 19.99 15.94
C TYR A 231 -24.17 20.94 14.75
N PHE A 232 -24.73 20.48 13.62
CA PHE A 232 -24.98 21.34 12.47
C PHE A 232 -26.01 22.43 12.82
N THR A 233 -25.69 23.70 12.58
CA THR A 233 -26.56 24.85 12.89
C THR A 233 -26.89 25.71 11.66
N GLY A 234 -26.60 25.19 10.45
CA GLY A 234 -26.86 25.90 9.19
C GLY A 234 -28.32 25.77 8.73
N THR A 235 -28.63 26.35 7.56
CA THR A 235 -29.97 26.25 6.96
C THR A 235 -30.26 24.82 6.48
N SER A 236 -29.33 24.27 5.69
CA SER A 236 -29.32 22.91 5.13
C SER A 236 -27.89 22.55 4.74
N LEU A 237 -27.52 21.28 4.84
CA LEU A 237 -26.18 20.83 4.45
C LEU A 237 -26.00 20.87 2.93
N PHE A 238 -27.00 20.42 2.18
CA PHE A 238 -27.08 20.57 0.73
C PHE A 238 -28.21 21.52 0.39
N ASN A 239 -27.94 22.49 -0.48
CA ASN A 239 -28.96 23.45 -0.89
C ASN A 239 -30.14 22.76 -1.58
N GLN A 240 -29.87 21.86 -2.52
CA GLN A 240 -30.89 21.16 -3.27
C GLN A 240 -30.39 19.75 -3.64
N LEU A 241 -31.28 18.77 -3.52
CA LEU A 241 -31.09 17.44 -4.10
C LEU A 241 -31.72 17.42 -5.48
N GLY A 242 -30.89 17.39 -6.52
CA GLY A 242 -31.33 17.33 -7.91
C GLY A 242 -31.69 15.92 -8.36
N THR A 243 -32.23 15.80 -9.58
CA THR A 243 -32.61 14.50 -10.16
C THR A 243 -31.46 13.52 -10.16
N GLY A 244 -31.68 12.33 -9.57
CA GLY A 244 -30.66 11.28 -9.46
C GLY A 244 -29.67 11.47 -8.32
N GLY A 245 -29.72 12.59 -7.60
CA GLY A 245 -28.92 12.83 -6.40
C GLY A 245 -29.29 11.85 -5.29
N VAL A 246 -28.28 11.31 -4.62
CA VAL A 246 -28.45 10.36 -3.52
C VAL A 246 -27.68 10.83 -2.30
N ILE A 247 -28.36 10.98 -1.17
CA ILE A 247 -27.75 11.13 0.15
C ILE A 247 -28.17 9.93 0.97
N LYS A 248 -27.22 9.07 1.37
CA LYS A 248 -27.51 7.82 2.09
C LYS A 248 -26.61 7.64 3.31
N ASN A 249 -27.05 6.80 4.24
CA ASN A 249 -26.29 6.33 5.40
C ASN A 249 -25.63 7.44 6.24
N ILE A 250 -26.30 8.58 6.39
CA ILE A 250 -25.81 9.70 7.20
C ILE A 250 -26.71 9.91 8.40
N GLY A 251 -26.10 10.11 9.57
CA GLY A 251 -26.81 10.57 10.76
C GLY A 251 -26.53 12.05 11.01
N MET A 252 -27.55 12.81 11.45
CA MET A 252 -27.37 14.15 12.00
C MET A 252 -27.76 14.15 13.47
N VAL A 253 -26.85 14.55 14.35
CA VAL A 253 -27.07 14.55 15.81
C VAL A 253 -26.87 15.95 16.37
N GLY A 254 -27.78 16.41 17.21
CA GLY A 254 -27.71 17.77 17.78
C GLY A 254 -27.84 18.87 16.73
N ALA A 255 -28.34 18.54 15.54
CA ALA A 255 -28.51 19.48 14.44
C ALA A 255 -29.77 20.32 14.63
N SER A 256 -29.68 21.61 14.29
CA SER A 256 -30.79 22.56 14.28
C SER A 256 -30.80 23.32 12.96
N SER A 257 -31.98 23.60 12.43
CA SER A 257 -32.14 24.47 11.26
C SER A 257 -32.71 25.79 11.73
N SER A 258 -32.21 26.89 11.15
CA SER A 258 -32.80 28.22 11.30
C SER A 258 -33.97 28.46 10.35
N THR A 259 -34.40 27.44 9.60
CA THR A 259 -35.46 27.53 8.59
C THR A 259 -36.48 26.39 8.74
N SER A 260 -37.60 26.46 8.02
CA SER A 260 -38.57 25.37 7.91
C SER A 260 -38.17 24.29 6.88
N ARG A 261 -37.02 24.42 6.21
CA ARG A 261 -36.51 23.44 5.23
C ARG A 261 -35.89 22.24 5.96
N GLY A 262 -35.78 21.12 5.25
CA GLY A 262 -35.09 19.93 5.75
C GLY A 262 -33.60 20.20 6.00
N LEU A 263 -33.05 19.61 7.07
CA LEU A 263 -31.65 19.78 7.47
C LEU A 263 -30.65 19.26 6.42
N LEU A 264 -31.01 18.20 5.69
CA LEU A 264 -30.13 17.57 4.72
C LEU A 264 -30.18 18.26 3.36
N ALA A 265 -31.37 18.40 2.78
CA ALA A 265 -31.57 19.06 1.49
C ALA A 265 -33.04 19.48 1.29
N GLU A 266 -33.26 20.45 0.40
CA GLU A 266 -34.56 20.59 -0.26
C GLU A 266 -34.62 19.65 -1.47
N VAL A 267 -35.71 18.89 -1.58
CA VAL A 267 -35.97 18.00 -2.71
C VAL A 267 -36.85 18.75 -3.70
N VAL A 268 -36.49 18.69 -4.99
CA VAL A 268 -37.26 19.31 -6.08
C VAL A 268 -37.67 18.26 -7.10
#